data_AF-A0A0B8Q8U4-F1
#
_entry.id   AF-A0A0B8Q8U4-F1
#
_cell.length_a   1.000
_cell.length_b   1.000
_cell.length_c   1.000
_cell.angle_alpha   90.00
_cell.angle_beta   90.00
_cell.angle_gamma   90.00
#
_symmetry.space_group_name_H-M   'P 1'
#
loop_
_entity.id
_entity.type
_entity.pdbx_description
1 polymer ?
#
loop_
_entity_poly.entity_id
_entity_poly.type
_entity_poly.pdbx_seq_one_letter_code
_entity_poly.pdbx_strand_id
1 'polypeptide(L)' 'MAFDYHIVKGSFDQDVPFDWYVGAGGWYEWDDDFGLRVPLGLDWNFASNWNAYGQVSPEWQIHDKSKLKFGAAIGVTYRF' A
#
# COMPACT_ATOMS: atom_id res chain seq x y z
N MET A 1 0.89 8.05 11.63
CA MET A 1 -0.39 7.53 11.10
C MET A 1 -0.35 7.63 9.58
N ALA A 2 -0.98 6.70 8.87
CA ALA A 2 -1.09 6.74 7.42
C ALA A 2 -2.53 6.46 6.98
N PHE A 3 -2.95 7.12 5.92
CA PHE A 3 -4.25 6.92 5.29
C PHE A 3 -4.03 6.72 3.79
N ASP A 4 -4.45 5.57 3.29
CA ASP A 4 -4.27 5.15 1.91
C ASP A 4 -5.62 4.87 1.25
N TYR A 5 -5.79 5.31 0.00
CA TYR A 5 -6.96 5.00 -0.82
C TYR A 5 -6.53 4.26 -2.08
N HIS A 6 -7.09 3.07 -2.31
CA HIS A 6 -6.82 2.28 -3.51
C HIS A 6 -7.62 2.86 -4.68
N ILE A 7 -6.92 3.44 -5.66
CA ILE A 7 -7.53 4.14 -6.79
C ILE A 7 -7.74 3.17 -7.95
N VAL A 8 -6.69 2.39 -8.25
CA VAL A 8 -6.67 1.44 -9.36
C VAL A 8 -6.39 0.06 -8.79
N LYS A 9 -7.12 -0.93 -9.27
CA LYS A 9 -6.86 -2.34 -8.97
C LYS A 9 -7.19 -3.19 -10.18
N GLY A 10 -6.51 -4.30 -10.32
CA GLY A 10 -6.74 -5.25 -11.39
C GLY A 10 -6.32 -6.65 -10.95
N SER A 11 -6.81 -7.63 -11.69
CA SER A 11 -6.39 -9.02 -11.57
C SER A 11 -5.37 -9.32 -12.65
N PHE A 12 -4.40 -10.18 -12.35
CA PHE A 12 -3.56 -10.76 -13.41
C PHE A 12 -4.35 -11.82 -14.19
N ASP A 13 -3.89 -12.14 -15.40
CA ASP A 13 -4.48 -13.21 -16.23
C ASP A 13 -4.44 -14.58 -15.55
N GLN A 14 -5.17 -15.56 -16.09
CA GLN A 14 -5.55 -16.84 -15.47
C GLN A 14 -4.42 -17.69 -14.85
N ASP A 15 -3.15 -17.44 -15.20
CA ASP A 15 -1.99 -18.19 -14.69
C ASP A 15 -1.35 -17.57 -13.44
N VAL A 16 -1.84 -16.43 -12.95
CA VAL A 16 -1.25 -15.72 -11.81
C VAL A 16 -2.31 -15.48 -10.73
N PRO A 17 -2.23 -16.13 -9.55
CA PRO A 17 -3.24 -16.02 -8.50
C PRO A 17 -3.13 -14.73 -7.67
N PHE A 18 -2.58 -13.67 -8.26
CA PHE A 18 -2.37 -12.38 -7.60
C PHE A 18 -3.34 -11.36 -8.19
N ASP A 19 -3.76 -10.42 -7.36
CA ASP A 19 -4.35 -9.15 -7.77
C ASP A 19 -3.32 -8.05 -7.49
N TRP A 20 -3.42 -6.92 -8.18
CA TRP A 20 -2.59 -5.76 -7.94
C TRP A 20 -3.44 -4.53 -7.65
N TYR A 21 -2.88 -3.59 -6.90
CA TYR A 21 -3.49 -2.30 -6.68
C TYR A 21 -2.44 -1.18 -6.66
N VAL A 22 -2.91 0.01 -7.02
CA VAL A 22 -2.21 1.28 -6.89
C VAL A 22 -3.13 2.24 -6.17
N GLY A 23 -2.63 2.85 -5.11
CA GLY A 23 -3.33 3.85 -4.33
C GLY A 23 -2.55 5.14 -4.21
N ALA A 24 -3.20 6.12 -3.60
CA ALA A 24 -2.56 7.32 -3.11
C ALA A 24 -3.02 7.59 -1.68
N GLY A 25 -2.14 8.14 -0.87
CA GLY A 25 -2.37 8.36 0.53
C GLY A 25 -1.53 9.48 1.10
N GLY A 26 -1.80 9.78 2.35
CA GLY A 26 -1.01 10.71 3.16
C GLY A 26 -0.53 10.02 4.42
N TRP A 27 0.60 10.47 4.93
CA TRP A 27 1.08 10.07 6.24
C TRP A 27 1.42 11.30 7.08
N TYR A 28 1.28 11.15 8.39
CA TYR A 28 1.54 12.16 9.39
C TYR A 28 2.24 11.49 10.58
N GLU A 29 3.44 11.92 10.90
CA GLU A 29 4.19 11.53 12.09
C GLU A 29 3.91 12.52 13.24
N TRP A 30 4.10 12.08 14.49
CA TRP A 30 3.78 12.87 15.68
C TRP A 30 4.75 14.05 15.92
N ASP A 31 5.83 14.12 15.15
CA ASP A 31 6.88 15.15 15.17
C ASP A 31 6.66 16.25 14.11
N ASP A 32 5.40 16.46 13.68
CA ASP A 32 4.97 17.40 12.64
C ASP A 32 5.45 17.09 11.21
N ASP A 33 6.12 15.95 11.00
CA ASP A 33 6.45 15.49 9.65
C ASP A 33 5.21 14.92 8.96
N PHE A 34 4.96 15.41 7.74
CA PHE A 34 3.90 14.89 6.90
C PHE A 34 4.32 14.79 5.44
N GLY A 35 3.62 13.92 4.74
CA GLY A 35 3.92 13.65 3.34
C GLY A 35 2.81 12.92 2.62
N LEU A 36 3.03 12.77 1.32
CA LEU A 36 2.21 11.95 0.44
C LEU A 36 2.88 10.60 0.24
N ARG A 37 2.08 9.59 -0.06
CA ARG A 37 2.57 8.25 -0.41
C ARG A 37 1.75 7.66 -1.54
N VAL A 38 2.38 6.80 -2.32
CA VAL A 38 1.73 6.06 -3.41
C VAL A 38 1.94 4.58 -3.12
N PRO A 39 1.02 3.90 -2.42
CA PRO A 39 1.12 2.46 -2.21
C PRO A 39 0.86 1.69 -3.51
N LEU A 40 1.79 0.81 -3.87
CA LEU A 40 1.63 -0.21 -4.91
C LEU A 40 1.72 -1.57 -4.23
N GLY A 41 0.70 -2.40 -4.41
CA GLY A 41 0.66 -3.69 -3.74
C GLY A 41 0.10 -4.82 -4.57
N LEU A 42 0.31 -6.02 -4.05
CA LEU A 42 -0.16 -7.28 -4.55
C LEU A 42 -1.00 -7.94 -3.46
N ASP A 43 -2.13 -8.50 -3.85
CA ASP A 43 -3.02 -9.29 -3.01
C ASP A 43 -3.02 -10.75 -3.50
N TRP A 44 -3.02 -11.70 -2.58
CA TRP A 44 -3.04 -13.13 -2.85
C TRP A 44 -4.14 -13.82 -2.02
N ASN A 45 -5.22 -14.17 -2.71
CA ASN A 45 -6.32 -14.94 -2.15
C ASN A 45 -5.99 -16.45 -2.15
N PHE A 46 -5.09 -16.88 -1.25
CA PHE A 46 -4.58 -18.25 -1.23
C PHE A 46 -5.57 -19.28 -0.67
N ALA A 47 -6.53 -18.86 0.15
CA ALA A 47 -7.58 -19.72 0.68
C ALA A 47 -8.89 -18.95 0.79
N SER A 48 -10.01 -19.68 0.86
CA SER A 48 -11.31 -19.07 1.14
C SER A 48 -11.20 -18.24 2.41
N ASN A 49 -11.54 -16.95 2.33
CA ASN A 49 -11.55 -16.00 3.44
C ASN A 49 -10.17 -15.50 3.91
N TRP A 50 -9.06 -15.96 3.33
CA TRP A 50 -7.71 -15.51 3.65
C TRP A 50 -7.05 -14.81 2.46
N ASN A 51 -6.55 -13.59 2.70
CA ASN A 51 -5.80 -12.82 1.72
C ASN A 51 -4.45 -12.40 2.33
N ALA A 52 -3.35 -12.75 1.66
CA ALA A 52 -2.03 -12.25 1.96
C ALA A 52 -1.73 -11.05 1.05
N TYR A 53 -1.20 -9.96 1.59
CA TYR A 53 -0.87 -8.79 0.80
C TYR A 53 0.56 -8.33 1.06
N GLY A 54 1.17 -7.76 0.02
CA GLY A 54 2.45 -7.10 0.10
C GLY A 54 2.40 -5.79 -0.67
N GLN A 55 2.92 -4.72 -0.08
CA GLN A 55 2.94 -3.40 -0.71
C GLN A 55 4.26 -2.69 -0.49
N VAL A 56 4.61 -1.88 -1.46
CA VAL A 56 5.67 -0.88 -1.39
C VAL A 56 5.06 0.49 -1.59
N SER A 57 5.54 1.48 -0.87
CA SER A 57 5.04 2.85 -0.96
C SER A 57 6.20 3.83 -1.06
N PRO A 58 6.50 4.37 -2.25
CA PRO A 58 7.21 5.64 -2.34
C PRO A 58 6.47 6.72 -1.55
N GLU A 59 7.22 7.41 -0.72
CA GLU A 59 6.77 8.45 0.20
C GLU A 59 7.52 9.74 -0.09
N TRP A 60 6.79 10.84 -0.20
CA TRP A 60 7.34 12.16 -0.40
C TRP A 60 7.01 13.03 0.82
N GLN A 61 8.03 13.32 1.62
CA GLN A 61 7.95 14.26 2.73
C GLN A 61 7.90 15.68 2.19
N ILE A 62 6.92 16.46 2.64
CA ILE A 62 6.72 17.85 2.19
C ILE A 62 7.28 18.85 3.21
N HIS A 63 7.30 18.49 4.51
CA HIS A 63 7.76 19.37 5.58
C HIS A 63 9.29 19.55 5.62
N ASP A 64 9.74 20.79 5.83
CA ASP A 64 11.11 21.33 5.95
C ASP A 64 12.15 21.02 4.85
N LYS A 65 12.21 19.79 4.32
CA LYS A 65 13.03 19.38 3.17
C LYS A 65 12.35 18.24 2.42
N SER A 66 12.16 18.40 1.11
CA SER A 66 11.67 17.32 0.25
C SER A 66 12.61 16.12 0.30
N LYS A 67 12.20 15.06 1.00
CA LYS A 67 12.88 13.76 1.07
C LYS A 67 11.98 12.69 0.48
N LEU A 68 12.57 11.89 -0.40
CA LEU A 68 11.97 10.65 -0.88
C LEU A 68 12.31 9.55 0.12
N LYS A 69 11.28 8.98 0.73
CA LYS A 69 11.34 7.77 1.57
C LYS A 69 10.67 6.62 0.81
N PHE A 70 10.96 5.39 1.21
CA PHE A 70 10.30 4.20 0.70
C PHE A 70 9.86 3.34 1.87
N GLY A 71 8.56 3.09 1.94
CA GLY A 71 7.95 2.14 2.85
C GLY A 71 7.72 0.79 2.17
N ALA A 72 7.71 -0.27 2.97
CA ALA A 72 7.25 -1.59 2.56
C ALA A 72 6.41 -2.19 3.68
N ALA A 73 5.36 -2.90 3.33
CA ALA A 73 4.50 -3.60 4.28
C ALA A 73 4.09 -4.95 3.71
N ILE A 74 3.96 -5.94 4.58
CA ILE A 74 3.41 -7.25 4.28
C ILE A 74 2.42 -7.60 5.38
N GLY A 75 1.35 -8.30 5.04
CA GLY A 75 0.34 -8.67 6.01
C GLY A 75 -0.59 -9.76 5.52
N VAL A 76 -1.41 -10.25 6.44
CA VAL A 76 -2.45 -11.23 6.17
C VAL A 76 -3.75 -10.69 6.74
N THR A 77 -4.81 -10.76 5.92
CA THR A 77 -6.16 -10.35 6.29
C THR A 77 -7.08 -11.55 6.23
N TYR A 78 -8.02 -11.59 7.17
CA TYR A 78 -9.06 -12.60 7.25
C TYR A 78 -10.43 -11.94 7.17
N ARG A 79 -11.33 -12.46 6.33
CA ARG A 79 -12.69 -11.94 6.14
C ARG A 79 -13.71 -12.94 6.69
N PHE A 80 -14.45 -12.52 7.71
CA PHE A 80 -15.57 -13.28 8.30
C PHE A 80 -16.83 -13.19 7.43
#